data_AF-A0AAU4BYD6-F1
#
_entry.id   AF-A0AAU4BYD6-F1
#
_cell.length_a   1.000
_cell.length_b   1.000
_cell.length_c   1.000
_cell.angle_alpha   90.00
_cell.angle_beta   90.00
_cell.angle_gamma   90.00
#
_symmetry.space_group_name_H-M   'P 1'
#
loop_
_entity.id
_entity.type
_entity.pdbx_description
1 polymer ?
#
loop_
_entity_poly.entity_id
_entity_poly.type
_entity_poly.pdbx_seq_one_letter_code
_entity_poly.pdbx_strand_id
1 'polypeptide(L)'
;MTVDEERCLVRQIEGHLLLAAAREEGRAAAARTASRLGWLTEAQRHELEREFVAEYLTLSRMSWQRTAARAEDLRGAYETRYRALRQRLSACLLLGYAVLAAAALLVLSAVA
;
A
#
# COMPACT_ATOMS: atom_id res chain seq x y z
N MET A 1 -7.04 -24.99 4.48
CA MET A 1 -6.98 -23.65 3.89
C MET A 1 -5.53 -23.24 3.90
N THR A 2 -4.96 -22.88 2.75
CA THR A 2 -3.54 -22.49 2.64
C THR A 2 -3.36 -21.02 3.02
N VAL A 3 -2.15 -20.62 3.44
CA VAL A 3 -1.87 -19.22 3.83
C VAL A 3 -2.11 -18.24 2.65
N ASP A 4 -1.97 -18.72 1.41
CA ASP A 4 -2.30 -17.93 0.21
C ASP A 4 -3.80 -17.73 0.03
N GLU A 5 -4.62 -18.74 0.33
CA GLU A 5 -6.08 -18.63 0.32
C GLU A 5 -6.58 -17.63 1.37
N GLU A 6 -6.00 -17.65 2.58
CA GLU A 6 -6.31 -16.69 3.64
C GLU A 6 -6.01 -15.24 3.22
N ARG A 7 -4.82 -15.01 2.63
CA ARG A 7 -4.44 -13.68 2.15
C ARG A 7 -5.33 -13.19 1.00
N CYS A 8 -5.75 -14.09 0.12
CA CYS A 8 -6.67 -13.76 -0.97
C CYS A 8 -8.03 -13.32 -0.41
N LEU A 9 -8.58 -14.10 0.52
CA LEU A 9 -9.86 -13.82 1.16
C LEU A 9 -9.85 -12.46 1.87
N VAL A 10 -8.81 -12.19 2.68
CA VAL A 10 -8.68 -10.91 3.39
C VAL A 10 -8.68 -9.74 2.41
N ARG A 11 -7.91 -9.83 1.32
CA ARG A 11 -7.85 -8.78 0.30
C ARG A 11 -9.20 -8.53 -0.37
N GLN A 12 -9.95 -9.60 -0.64
CA GLN A 12 -11.28 -9.47 -1.22
C GLN A 12 -12.25 -8.80 -0.24
N ILE A 13 -12.23 -9.20 1.03
CA ILE A 13 -13.05 -8.58 2.09
C ILE A 13 -12.69 -7.11 2.25
N GLU A 14 -11.40 -6.76 2.35
CA GLU A 14 -10.94 -5.37 2.42
C GLU A 14 -11.44 -4.54 1.23
N GLY A 15 -11.36 -5.09 0.01
CA GLY A 15 -11.87 -4.43 -1.19
C GLY A 15 -13.37 -4.17 -1.13
N HIS A 16 -14.16 -5.15 -0.65
CA HIS A 16 -15.59 -4.98 -0.45
C HIS A 16 -15.91 -3.93 0.63
N LEU A 17 -15.17 -3.93 1.74
CA LEU A 17 -15.35 -2.96 2.83
C LEU A 17 -15.01 -1.53 2.38
N LEU A 18 -13.92 -1.34 1.63
CA LEU A 18 -13.56 -0.04 1.07
C LEU A 18 -14.64 0.50 0.12
N LEU A 19 -15.16 -0.37 -0.76
CA LEU A 19 -16.24 0.02 -1.68
C LEU A 19 -17.53 0.37 -0.93
N ALA A 20 -17.90 -0.43 0.08
CA ALA A 20 -19.07 -0.18 0.90
C ALA A 20 -18.96 1.15 1.66
N ALA A 21 -17.80 1.42 2.28
CA ALA A 21 -17.51 2.66 2.97
C ALA A 21 -17.59 3.87 2.03
N ALA A 22 -16.93 3.82 0.87
CA ALA A 22 -16.96 4.91 -0.10
C ALA A 22 -18.38 5.19 -0.63
N ARG A 23 -19.20 4.14 -0.80
CA ARG A 23 -20.60 4.32 -1.22
C ARG A 23 -21.41 5.03 -0.14
N GLU A 24 -21.20 4.70 1.13
CA GLU A 24 -21.90 5.33 2.24
C GLU A 24 -21.47 6.78 2.46
N GLU A 25 -20.17 7.05 2.39
CA GLU A 25 -19.65 8.42 2.41
C GLU A 25 -20.19 9.26 1.25
N GLY A 26 -20.25 8.68 0.05
CA GLY A 26 -20.82 9.31 -1.13
C GLY A 26 -22.29 9.66 -0.94
N ARG A 27 -23.09 8.75 -0.38
CA ARG A 27 -24.52 9.02 -0.07
C ARG A 27 -24.67 10.13 0.96
N ALA A 28 -23.88 10.09 2.04
CA ALA A 28 -23.90 11.13 3.06
C ALA A 28 -23.49 12.49 2.50
N ALA A 29 -22.48 12.54 1.63
CA ALA A 29 -22.05 13.76 0.95
C ALA A 29 -23.09 14.27 -0.06
N ALA A 30 -23.75 13.36 -0.78
CA ALA A 30 -24.83 13.69 -1.70
C ALA A 30 -26.03 14.31 -0.95
N ALA A 31 -26.49 13.67 0.14
CA ALA A 31 -27.58 14.16 0.97
C ALA A 31 -27.27 15.55 1.57
N ARG A 32 -26.04 15.75 2.08
CA ARG A 32 -25.58 17.07 2.54
C ARG A 32 -25.63 18.10 1.41
N THR A 33 -25.24 17.72 0.20
CA THR A 33 -25.23 18.65 -0.95
C THR A 33 -26.65 18.99 -1.40
N ALA A 34 -27.54 18.00 -1.51
CA ALA A 34 -28.94 18.22 -1.84
C ALA A 34 -29.65 19.08 -0.78
N SER A 35 -29.38 18.88 0.51
CA SER A 35 -29.98 19.68 1.59
C SER A 35 -29.62 21.18 1.51
N ARG A 36 -28.45 21.51 0.93
CA ARG A 36 -28.04 22.90 0.69
C ARG A 36 -28.77 23.52 -0.51
N LEU A 37 -29.33 22.69 -1.39
CA LEU A 37 -30.07 23.11 -2.58
C LEU A 37 -31.57 23.00 -2.31
N GLY A 38 -32.08 23.83 -1.39
CA GLY A 38 -33.46 23.80 -0.91
C GLY A 38 -34.55 24.13 -1.94
N TRP A 39 -34.17 24.39 -3.19
CA TRP A 39 -35.08 24.64 -4.32
C TRP A 39 -35.33 23.38 -5.18
N LEU A 40 -34.64 22.27 -4.90
CA LEU A 40 -34.80 21.03 -5.65
C LEU A 40 -36.11 20.33 -5.31
N THR A 41 -36.80 19.83 -6.34
CA THR A 41 -37.88 18.86 -6.16
C THR A 41 -37.34 17.51 -5.69
N GLU A 42 -38.20 16.64 -5.16
CA GLU A 42 -37.85 15.28 -4.74
C GLU A 42 -37.18 14.47 -5.85
N ALA A 43 -37.71 14.55 -7.08
CA ALA A 43 -37.16 13.86 -8.23
C ALA A 43 -35.76 14.37 -8.60
N GLN A 44 -35.56 15.69 -8.60
CA GLN A 44 -34.26 16.30 -8.88
C GLN A 44 -33.24 15.99 -7.79
N ARG A 45 -33.67 15.93 -6.52
CA ARG A 45 -32.82 15.51 -5.41
C ARG A 45 -32.34 14.08 -5.61
N HIS A 46 -33.24 13.14 -5.88
CA HIS A 46 -32.87 11.74 -6.09
C HIS A 46 -31.94 11.55 -7.30
N GLU A 47 -32.18 12.28 -8.39
CA GLU A 47 -31.31 12.23 -9.57
C GLU A 47 -29.90 12.76 -9.25
N LEU A 48 -29.80 13.92 -8.59
CA LEU A 48 -28.54 14.48 -8.12
C LEU A 48 -27.81 13.52 -7.19
N GLU A 49 -28.51 12.90 -6.24
CA GLU A 49 -27.90 11.97 -5.30
C GLU A 49 -27.32 10.74 -5.98
N ARG A 50 -28.01 10.17 -6.98
CA ARG A 50 -27.50 9.03 -7.76
C ARG A 50 -26.25 9.40 -8.54
N GLU A 51 -26.28 10.52 -9.26
CA GLU A 51 -25.15 10.96 -10.08
C GLU A 51 -23.94 11.32 -9.21
N PHE A 52 -24.19 12.01 -8.10
CA PHE A 52 -23.14 12.36 -7.14
C PHE A 52 -22.45 11.12 -6.57
N VAL A 53 -23.22 10.10 -6.17
CA VAL A 53 -22.64 8.85 -5.65
C VAL A 53 -21.82 8.13 -6.72
N ALA A 54 -22.28 8.11 -7.98
CA ALA A 54 -21.53 7.51 -9.08
C ALA A 54 -20.19 8.22 -9.30
N GLU A 55 -20.19 9.55 -9.35
CA GLU A 55 -18.97 10.34 -9.53
C GLU A 55 -18.03 10.22 -8.32
N TYR A 56 -18.58 10.22 -7.10
CA TYR A 56 -17.80 10.03 -5.87
C TYR A 56 -17.05 8.70 -5.87
N LEU A 57 -17.71 7.61 -6.33
CA LEU A 57 -17.07 6.29 -6.44
C LEU A 57 -15.97 6.28 -7.50
N THR A 58 -16.17 6.96 -8.62
CA THR A 58 -15.15 7.11 -9.68
C THR A 58 -13.91 7.84 -9.14
N LEU A 59 -14.11 8.98 -8.48
CA LEU A 59 -13.03 9.76 -7.88
C LEU A 59 -12.29 8.99 -6.78
N SER A 60 -13.03 8.29 -5.93
CA SER A 60 -12.45 7.44 -4.87
C SER A 60 -11.57 6.35 -5.47
N ARG A 61 -12.05 5.66 -6.51
CA ARG A 61 -11.27 4.65 -7.24
C ARG A 61 -9.99 5.22 -7.83
N MET A 62 -10.06 6.37 -8.51
CA MET A 62 -8.87 7.03 -9.07
C MET A 62 -7.88 7.45 -7.98
N SER A 63 -8.37 7.91 -6.83
CA SER A 63 -7.52 8.24 -5.69
C SER A 63 -6.78 7.01 -5.16
N TRP A 64 -7.48 5.90 -4.95
CA TRP A 64 -6.86 4.65 -4.49
C TRP A 64 -5.84 4.11 -5.48
N GLN A 65 -6.14 4.15 -6.79
CA GLN A 65 -5.20 3.72 -7.83
C GLN A 65 -3.91 4.55 -7.83
N ARG A 66 -4.03 5.87 -7.68
CA ARG A 66 -2.85 6.75 -7.56
C ARG A 66 -2.04 6.45 -6.30
N THR A 67 -2.70 6.24 -5.18
CA THR A 67 -2.02 5.89 -3.92
C THR A 67 -1.33 4.53 -4.03
N ALA A 68 -1.96 3.54 -4.64
CA ALA A 68 -1.37 2.22 -4.87
C ALA A 68 -0.12 2.31 -5.76
N ALA A 69 -0.22 2.99 -6.90
CA ALA A 69 0.92 3.22 -7.79
C ALA A 69 2.07 3.93 -7.06
N ARG A 70 1.75 4.96 -6.27
CA ARG A 70 2.76 5.70 -5.51
C ARG A 70 3.42 4.84 -4.42
N ALA A 71 2.66 3.97 -3.77
CA ALA A 71 3.18 3.04 -2.78
C ALA A 71 4.12 2.00 -3.40
N GLU A 72 3.79 1.51 -4.60
CA GLU A 72 4.66 0.62 -5.37
C GLU A 72 5.97 1.30 -5.78
N ASP A 73 5.90 2.53 -6.30
CA ASP A 73 7.09 3.32 -6.63
C ASP A 73 8.01 3.52 -5.42
N LEU A 74 7.42 3.90 -4.28
CA LEU A 74 8.17 4.08 -3.03
C LEU A 74 8.79 2.76 -2.59
N ARG A 75 8.03 1.66 -2.62
CA ARG A 75 8.53 0.34 -2.25
C ARG A 75 9.71 -0.07 -3.12
N GLY A 76 9.64 0.12 -4.43
CA GLY A 76 10.74 -0.15 -5.35
C GLY A 76 12.00 0.66 -5.03
N ALA A 77 11.84 1.97 -4.78
CA ALA A 77 12.94 2.84 -4.39
C ALA A 77 13.59 2.42 -3.05
N TYR A 78 12.78 2.07 -2.05
CA TYR A 78 13.25 1.60 -0.75
C TYR A 78 13.94 0.23 -0.84
N GLU A 79 13.34 -0.73 -1.55
CA GLU A 79 13.92 -2.06 -1.73
C GLU A 79 15.28 -1.98 -2.45
N THR A 80 15.42 -1.10 -3.44
CA THR A 80 16.69 -0.89 -4.15
C THR A 80 17.77 -0.38 -3.20
N ARG A 81 17.45 0.64 -2.40
CA ARG A 81 18.38 1.19 -1.38
C ARG A 81 18.73 0.16 -0.31
N TYR A 82 17.73 -0.58 0.16
CA TYR A 82 17.92 -1.63 1.15
C TYR A 82 18.81 -2.75 0.64
N ARG A 83 18.59 -3.24 -0.60
CA ARG A 83 19.44 -4.27 -1.22
C ARG A 83 20.89 -3.80 -1.34
N ALA A 84 21.12 -2.56 -1.75
CA ALA A 84 22.47 -2.00 -1.83
C ALA A 84 23.16 -1.92 -0.45
N LEU A 85 22.44 -1.47 0.59
CA LEU A 85 22.98 -1.42 1.95
C LEU A 85 23.25 -2.82 2.50
N ARG A 86 22.32 -3.76 2.30
CA ARG A 86 22.46 -5.15 2.72
C ARG A 86 23.67 -5.80 2.06
N GLN A 87 23.88 -5.58 0.76
CA GLN A 87 25.05 -6.09 0.02
C GLN A 87 26.36 -5.54 0.60
N ARG A 88 26.42 -4.23 0.86
CA ARG A 88 27.61 -3.60 1.48
C ARG A 88 27.90 -4.18 2.86
N LEU A 89 26.89 -4.30 3.72
CA LEU A 89 27.04 -4.88 5.05
C LEU A 89 27.48 -6.34 4.98
N SER A 90 26.89 -7.14 4.10
CA SER A 90 27.32 -8.53 3.91
C SER A 90 28.76 -8.62 3.40
N ALA A 91 29.18 -7.74 2.49
CA ALA A 91 30.56 -7.71 2.00
C ALA A 91 31.54 -7.33 3.12
N CYS A 92 31.22 -6.32 3.93
CA CYS A 92 32.03 -5.94 5.09
C CYS A 92 32.16 -7.08 6.10
N LEU A 93 31.05 -7.78 6.40
CA LEU A 93 31.07 -8.93 7.31
C LEU A 93 31.92 -10.07 6.75
N LEU A 94 31.76 -10.43 5.48
CA LEU A 94 32.54 -11.47 4.82
C LEU A 94 34.03 -11.14 4.80
N LEU A 95 34.40 -9.89 4.50
CA LEU A 95 35.78 -9.43 4.57
C LEU A 95 36.34 -9.50 6.00
N GLY A 96 35.56 -9.09 7.00
CA GLY A 96 35.94 -9.22 8.41
C GLY A 96 36.23 -10.66 8.81
N TYR A 97 35.36 -11.60 8.43
CA TYR A 97 35.59 -13.03 8.66
C TYR A 97 36.83 -13.55 7.93
N ALA A 98 37.06 -13.14 6.69
CA ALA A 98 38.25 -13.54 5.92
C ALA A 98 39.55 -13.05 6.58
N VAL A 99 39.58 -11.81 7.07
CA VAL A 99 40.73 -11.24 7.79
C VAL A 99 40.97 -11.99 9.11
N LEU A 100 39.92 -12.26 9.88
CA LEU A 100 40.02 -13.02 11.12
C LEU A 100 40.53 -14.45 10.88
N ALA A 101 40.03 -15.13 9.84
CA ALA A 101 40.47 -16.46 9.46
C ALA A 101 41.94 -16.47 9.02
N ALA A 102 42.37 -15.49 8.21
CA ALA A 102 43.76 -15.35 7.79
C ALA A 102 44.68 -15.07 8.99
N ALA A 103 44.29 -14.19 9.91
CA ALA A 103 45.04 -13.92 11.13
C ALA A 103 45.17 -15.18 12.02
N ALA A 104 44.08 -15.93 12.18
CA ALA A 104 44.09 -17.19 12.94
C ALA A 104 45.03 -18.23 12.30
N LEU A 105 45.01 -18.37 10.97
CA LEU A 105 45.92 -19.25 10.23
C LEU A 105 47.38 -18.82 10.39
N LEU A 106 47.68 -17.53 10.31
CA LEU A 106 49.03 -16.99 10.52
C LEU A 106 49.54 -17.31 11.94
N VAL A 107 48.71 -17.08 12.96
CA VAL A 107 49.05 -17.42 14.35
C VAL A 107 49.30 -18.92 14.51
N LEU A 108 48.45 -19.77 13.92
CA LEU A 108 48.63 -21.22 13.95
C LEU A 108 49.96 -21.63 13.31
N SER A 109 50.29 -21.04 12.15
CA SER A 109 51.52 -21.34 11.42
C SER A 109 52.80 -20.84 12.12
N ALA A 110 52.68 -19.84 12.98
CA ALA A 110 53.79 -19.32 13.77
C ALA A 110 54.03 -20.10 15.08
N VAL A 111 53.03 -20.84 15.54
CA VAL A 111 53.08 -21.68 16.76
C VAL A 111 53.45 -23.13 16.45
N ALA A 112 53.20 -23.60 15.22
CA ALA A 112 53.58 -24.91 14.72
C ALA A 112 55.06 -24.97 14.29
#